data_AF-A0A5N5Q9Z9-F1
#
_entry.id   AF-A0A5N5Q9Z9-F1
#
_cell.length_a   1.000
_cell.length_b   1.000
_cell.length_c   1.000
_cell.angle_alpha   90.00
_cell.angle_beta   90.00
_cell.angle_gamma   90.00
#
_symmetry.space_group_name_H-M   'P 1'
#
loop_
_entity.id
_entity.type
_entity.pdbx_description
1 polymer ?
#
loop_
_entity_poly.entity_id
_entity_poly.type
_entity_poly.pdbx_seq_one_letter_code
_entity_poly.pdbx_strand_id
1 'polypeptide(L)'
;MDLINTGSGAGQWHARTDLKREVTRLASELGAGGTQAVKWTELQRELGKQSSVGVEGSEFLEVVRVLEAEGAVRIAGERERRTIQLVGGVA
;
A
#
# COMPACT_ATOMS: atom_id res chain seq x y z
N MET A 1 22.21 26.79 -10.86
CA MET A 1 22.66 25.40 -11.06
C MET A 1 21.39 24.56 -11.21
N ASP A 2 20.97 24.33 -12.45
CA ASP A 2 19.88 23.41 -12.78
C ASP A 2 20.40 21.97 -12.63
N LEU A 3 20.23 21.42 -11.43
CA LEU A 3 20.44 20.02 -11.19
C LEU A 3 19.14 19.29 -11.54
N ILE A 4 19.15 18.84 -12.80
CA ILE A 4 18.17 17.95 -13.39
C ILE A 4 17.88 16.80 -12.41
N ASN A 5 16.59 16.70 -12.09
CA ASN A 5 15.94 15.73 -11.25
C ASN A 5 16.11 14.29 -11.79
N THR A 6 17.30 13.71 -11.61
CA THR A 6 17.56 12.30 -11.94
C THR A 6 18.37 11.67 -10.82
N GLY A 7 17.69 11.39 -9.71
CA GLY A 7 18.32 10.85 -8.50
C GLY A 7 17.44 9.95 -7.65
N SER A 8 16.35 9.38 -8.18
CA SER A 8 15.44 8.55 -7.38
C SER A 8 15.70 7.03 -7.49
N GLY A 9 16.90 6.63 -7.91
CA GLY A 9 17.17 5.25 -8.36
C GLY A 9 17.26 4.17 -7.26
N ALA A 10 17.63 4.51 -6.02
CA ALA A 10 17.82 3.53 -4.94
C ALA A 10 16.94 3.79 -3.72
N GLY A 11 16.93 5.01 -3.18
CA GLY A 11 16.12 5.35 -2.01
C GLY A 11 14.62 5.24 -2.25
N GLN A 12 14.13 5.62 -3.43
CA GLN A 12 12.71 5.52 -3.78
C GLN A 12 12.29 4.06 -4.02
N TRP A 13 13.18 3.22 -4.54
CA TRP A 13 12.94 1.78 -4.70
C TRP A 13 12.89 1.05 -3.37
N HIS A 14 13.80 1.38 -2.45
CA HIS A 14 13.74 0.89 -1.06
C HIS A 14 12.45 1.35 -0.38
N ALA A 15 12.11 2.64 -0.45
CA ALA A 15 10.88 3.19 0.10
C ALA A 15 9.62 2.51 -0.47
N ARG A 16 9.56 2.26 -1.79
CA ARG A 16 8.44 1.53 -2.42
C ARG A 16 8.35 0.07 -1.98
N THR A 17 9.49 -0.59 -1.80
CA THR A 17 9.52 -1.99 -1.35
C THR A 17 9.06 -2.11 0.10
N ASP A 18 9.53 -1.21 0.96
CA ASP A 18 9.08 -1.13 2.35
C ASP A 18 7.60 -0.75 2.43
N LEU A 19 7.14 0.17 1.57
CA LEU A 19 5.73 0.54 1.48
C LEU A 19 4.84 -0.65 1.10
N LYS A 20 5.26 -1.47 0.11
CA LYS A 20 4.54 -2.72 -0.25
C LYS A 20 4.43 -3.67 0.94
N ARG A 21 5.52 -3.87 1.68
CA ARG A 21 5.55 -4.75 2.87
C ARG A 21 4.63 -4.22 3.96
N GLU A 22 4.71 -2.92 4.23
CA GLU A 22 3.92 -2.28 5.28
C GLU A 22 2.43 -2.31 4.95
N VAL A 23 2.04 -2.00 3.71
CA VAL A 23 0.65 -2.08 3.25
C VAL A 23 0.09 -3.50 3.43
N THR A 24 0.87 -4.52 3.11
CA THR A 24 0.48 -5.93 3.28
C THR A 24 0.36 -6.30 4.77
N ARG A 25 1.31 -5.85 5.60
CA ARG A 25 1.29 -6.04 7.06
C ARG A 25 0.05 -5.43 7.69
N LEU A 26 -0.23 -4.15 7.41
CA LEU A 26 -1.39 -3.44 7.92
C LEU A 26 -2.71 -4.03 7.42
N ALA A 27 -2.77 -4.46 6.15
CA ALA A 27 -3.95 -5.13 5.61
C ALA A 27 -4.19 -6.49 6.30
N SER A 28 -3.13 -7.18 6.71
CA SER A 28 -3.22 -8.42 7.49
C SER A 28 -3.69 -8.17 8.91
N GLU A 29 -3.08 -7.19 9.60
CA GLU A 29 -3.42 -6.82 10.98
C GLU A 29 -4.87 -6.34 11.11
N LEU A 30 -5.31 -5.45 10.22
CA LEU A 30 -6.68 -4.93 10.20
C LEU A 30 -7.69 -5.94 9.64
N GLY A 31 -7.24 -6.86 8.78
CA GLY A 31 -8.05 -7.84 8.08
C GLY A 31 -8.12 -9.21 8.76
N ALA A 32 -7.77 -9.30 10.05
CA ALA A 32 -7.74 -10.56 10.82
C ALA A 32 -6.97 -11.68 10.08
N GLY A 33 -5.71 -11.39 9.71
CA GLY A 33 -4.84 -12.34 9.00
C GLY A 33 -5.18 -12.54 7.53
N GLY A 34 -5.95 -11.62 6.92
CA GLY A 34 -6.39 -11.71 5.52
C GLY A 34 -7.77 -12.33 5.31
N THR A 35 -8.45 -12.70 6.39
CA THR A 35 -9.82 -13.28 6.34
C THR A 35 -10.88 -12.21 6.04
N GLN A 36 -10.64 -10.96 6.43
CA GLN A 36 -11.58 -9.85 6.29
C GLN A 36 -11.05 -8.77 5.35
N ALA A 37 -11.96 -8.16 4.60
CA ALA A 37 -11.65 -7.00 3.78
C ALA A 37 -11.55 -5.74 4.66
N VAL A 38 -10.48 -4.97 4.46
CA VAL A 38 -10.19 -3.73 5.19
C VAL A 38 -10.64 -2.54 4.36
N LYS A 39 -11.18 -1.50 4.99
CA LYS A 39 -11.54 -0.27 4.27
C LYS A 39 -10.29 0.45 3.77
N TRP A 40 -10.31 0.89 2.52
CA TRP A 40 -9.24 1.69 1.91
C TRP A 40 -8.86 2.89 2.76
N THR A 41 -9.85 3.62 3.24
CA THR A 41 -9.68 4.84 4.05
C THR A 41 -9.05 4.56 5.41
N GLU A 42 -9.32 3.38 5.98
CA GLU A 42 -8.73 2.96 7.26
C GLU A 42 -7.27 2.59 7.07
N LEU A 43 -6.96 1.81 6.03
CA LEU A 43 -5.59 1.42 5.70
C LEU A 43 -4.72 2.65 5.38
N GLN A 44 -5.25 3.58 4.58
CA GLN A 44 -4.57 4.84 4.24
C GLN A 44 -4.34 5.72 5.48
N ARG A 45 -5.29 5.75 6.41
CA ARG A 45 -5.16 6.48 7.67
C ARG A 45 -4.07 5.87 8.55
N GLU A 46 -4.08 4.55 8.72
CA GLU A 46 -3.11 3.85 9.58
C GLU A 46 -1.69 3.97 9.03
N LEU A 47 -1.53 3.84 7.72
CA LEU A 47 -0.27 4.07 7.03
C LEU A 47 0.25 5.51 7.24
N GLY A 48 -0.64 6.49 7.18
CA GLY A 48 -0.31 7.89 7.45
C GLY A 48 0.08 8.19 8.90
N LYS A 49 -0.37 7.40 9.87
CA LYS A 49 0.05 7.52 11.28
C LYS A 49 1.47 6.99 11.50
N GLN A 50 1.85 5.93 10.80
CA GLN A 50 3.13 5.27 10.98
C GLN A 50 4.25 5.93 10.16
N SER A 51 3.91 6.54 9.02
CA SER A 51 4.92 7.15 8.17
C SER A 51 5.33 8.54 8.66
N SER A 52 6.60 8.68 9.04
CA SER A 52 7.20 9.99 9.36
C SER A 52 7.39 10.86 8.11
N VAL A 53 7.32 10.26 6.92
CA VAL A 53 7.32 10.92 5.61
C VAL A 53 5.93 10.72 5.01
N GLY A 54 5.13 11.78 4.89
CA GLY A 54 3.74 11.66 4.45
C GLY A 54 3.62 10.83 3.16
N VAL A 55 2.94 9.68 3.23
CA VAL A 55 2.68 8.86 2.06
C VAL A 55 1.62 9.55 1.21
N GLU A 56 1.96 9.89 -0.04
CA GLU A 56 0.98 10.45 -0.95
C GLU A 56 -0.08 9.41 -1.33
N GLY A 57 -1.34 9.84 -1.45
CA GLY A 57 -2.43 8.95 -1.86
C GLY A 57 -2.24 8.34 -3.25
N SER A 58 -1.48 9.02 -4.13
CA SER A 58 -1.04 8.55 -5.45
C SER A 58 -0.08 7.36 -5.33
N GLU A 59 0.91 7.44 -4.44
CA GLU A 59 1.91 6.40 -4.22
C GLU A 59 1.27 5.14 -3.60
N PHE A 60 0.40 5.34 -2.60
CA PHE A 60 -0.39 4.25 -2.02
C PHE A 60 -1.26 3.56 -3.07
N LEU A 61 -1.92 4.34 -3.95
CA LEU A 61 -2.74 3.78 -5.02
C LEU A 61 -1.93 2.94 -6.00
N GLU A 62 -0.75 3.41 -6.39
CA GLU A 62 0.15 2.67 -7.29
C GLU A 62 0.62 1.36 -6.65
N VAL A 63 1.06 1.40 -5.39
CA VAL A 63 1.52 0.22 -4.64
C VAL A 63 0.40 -0.82 -4.49
N VAL A 64 -0.80 -0.41 -4.11
CA VAL A 64 -1.93 -1.35 -3.95
C VAL A 64 -2.33 -1.96 -5.30
N ARG A 65 -2.27 -1.21 -6.40
CA ARG A 65 -2.51 -1.75 -7.75
C ARG A 65 -1.44 -2.75 -8.18
N VAL A 66 -0.17 -2.50 -7.85
CA VAL A 66 0.91 -3.47 -8.11
C VAL A 66 0.67 -4.75 -7.32
N LEU A 67 0.33 -4.65 -6.03
CA LEU A 67 -0.01 -5.81 -5.20
C LEU A 67 -1.24 -6.56 -5.71
N GLU A 68 -2.21 -5.85 -6.29
CA GLU A 68 -3.38 -6.47 -6.92
C GLU A 68 -3.02 -7.22 -8.20
N ALA A 69 -2.17 -6.63 -9.05
CA ALA A 69 -1.66 -7.27 -10.26
C ALA A 69 -0.79 -8.51 -9.94
N GLU A 70 -0.06 -8.49 -8.84
CA GLU A 70 0.72 -9.62 -8.32
C GLU A 70 -0.15 -10.70 -7.65
N GLY A 71 -1.46 -10.44 -7.47
CA GLY A 71 -2.39 -11.37 -6.82
C GLY A 71 -2.25 -11.45 -5.29
N ALA A 72 -1.49 -10.55 -4.67
CA ALA A 72 -1.32 -10.50 -3.23
C ALA A 72 -2.57 -9.93 -2.53
N VAL A 73 -3.19 -8.92 -3.14
CA VAL A 73 -4.41 -8.28 -2.64
C VAL A 73 -5.52 -8.27 -3.70
N ARG A 74 -6.77 -8.14 -3.26
CA ARG A 74 -7.94 -7.90 -4.10
C ARG A 74 -8.58 -6.61 -3.66
N ILE A 75 -8.82 -5.73 -4.62
CA ILE A 75 -9.59 -4.51 -4.39
C ILE A 75 -11.06 -4.82 -4.72
N ALA A 76 -11.96 -4.44 -3.83
CA ALA A 76 -13.40 -4.54 -4.06
C ALA A 76 -14.08 -3.20 -3.78
N GLY A 77 -15.20 -2.93 -4.45
CA GLY A 77 -15.95 -1.67 -4.29
C GLY A 77 -15.38 -0.48 -5.07
N GLU A 78 -16.10 0.64 -5.03
CA GLU A 78 -15.81 1.82 -5.84
C GLU A 78 -15.60 3.08 -5.00
N ARG A 79 -14.73 3.98 -5.47
CA ARG A 79 -14.42 5.29 -4.87
C ARG A 79 -14.14 5.21 -3.37
N GLU A 80 -15.10 5.60 -2.54
CA GLU A 80 -15.02 5.67 -1.08
C GLU A 80 -15.38 4.36 -0.38
N ARG A 81 -16.08 3.46 -1.08
CA ARG A 81 -16.43 2.12 -0.57
C ARG A 81 -15.40 1.06 -0.97
N ARG A 82 -14.20 1.50 -1.39
CA ARG A 82 -13.10 0.58 -1.70
C ARG A 82 -12.67 -0.16 -0.45
N THR A 83 -12.54 -1.47 -0.59
CA THR A 83 -11.97 -2.38 0.39
C THR A 83 -10.82 -3.15 -0.23
N ILE A 84 -9.87 -3.53 0.60
CA ILE A 84 -8.69 -4.31 0.23
C ILE A 84 -8.76 -5.60 1.04
N GLN A 85 -8.69 -6.74 0.38
CA GLN A 85 -8.62 -8.04 1.01
C GLN A 85 -7.34 -8.73 0.59
N LEU A 86 -6.63 -9.37 1.52
CA LEU A 86 -5.49 -10.22 1.17
C LEU A 86 -5.99 -11.51 0.52
N VAL A 87 -5.29 -11.95 -0.53
CA VAL A 87 -5.67 -13.15 -1.32
C VAL A 87 -4.47 -14.06 -1.53
N GLY A 88 -3.27 -13.48 -1.64
CA GLY A 88 -2.03 -14.23 -1.71
C GLY A 88 -1.76 -14.86 -0.36
N GLY A 89 -1.86 -16.19 -0.30
CA GLY A 89 -1.53 -16.96 0.87
C GLY A 89 -0.10 -16.64 1.33
N VAL A 90 0.01 -15.92 2.44
CA VAL A 90 1.12 -16.12 3.36
C VAL A 90 0.86 -17.48 4.02
N ALA A 91 1.36 -18.52 3.35
CA ALA A 91 1.65 -19.81 3.95
C ALA A 91 3.06 -19.74 4.55
#